data_AF-A0A7J0H2U4-F1
#
_entry.id   AF-A0A7J0H2U4-F1
#
_cell.length_a   1.000
_cell.length_b   1.000
_cell.length_c   1.000
_cell.angle_alpha   90.00
_cell.angle_beta   90.00
_cell.angle_gamma   90.00
#
_symmetry.space_group_name_H-M   'P 1'
#
loop_
_entity.id
_entity.type
_entity.pdbx_description
1 polymer ?
#
loop_
_entity_poly.entity_id
_entity_poly.type
_entity_poly.pdbx_seq_one_letter_code
_entity_poly.pdbx_strand_id
1 'polypeptide(L)'
;MLGIVRRRISRGGVNASIVEQSLQKIRNQSLIYASRSYSAASKEMTVRDALNSALDEEMSADPKVFVMGEEITKGLLEKYGPERVVDTPITEAGFAGIGVGAAYHGLRPVVEFMTFNFSMQVRVYLFLPFRSIYIKA
;
A
#
# COMPACT_ATOMS: atom_id res chain seq x y z
N MET A 1 13.58 8.69 -46.03
CA MET A 1 13.85 10.13 -45.76
C MET A 1 14.89 10.39 -44.64
N LEU A 2 15.54 9.36 -44.06
CA LEU A 2 16.54 9.51 -42.99
C LEU A 2 18.01 9.63 -43.47
N GLY A 3 18.29 9.35 -44.75
CA GLY A 3 19.65 9.36 -45.30
C GLY A 3 20.22 10.75 -45.61
N ILE A 4 19.37 11.77 -45.79
CA ILE A 4 19.80 13.13 -46.18
C ILE A 4 20.23 13.95 -44.94
N VAL A 5 19.63 13.70 -43.77
CA VAL A 5 19.96 14.41 -42.53
C VAL A 5 21.35 14.04 -42.02
N ARG A 6 21.79 12.78 -42.22
CA ARG A 6 23.10 12.30 -41.78
C ARG A 6 24.28 12.99 -42.47
N ARG A 7 24.08 13.54 -43.68
CA ARG A 7 25.14 14.15 -44.49
C ARG A 7 25.34 15.65 -44.22
N ARG A 8 24.39 16.33 -43.53
CA ARG A 8 24.52 17.75 -43.18
C ARG A 8 25.22 18.01 -41.83
N ILE A 9 25.30 17.01 -40.96
CA ILE A 9 25.89 17.14 -39.61
C ILE A 9 27.42 17.00 -39.62
N SER A 10 28.02 16.57 -40.74
CA SER A 10 29.49 16.47 -40.86
C SER A 10 30.22 17.81 -41.00
N ARG A 11 29.50 18.95 -41.10
CA ARG A 11 30.07 20.27 -41.42
C ARG A 11 29.91 21.33 -40.31
N GLY A 12 29.23 21.01 -39.23
CA GLY A 12 29.16 21.85 -38.04
C GLY A 12 29.56 21.02 -36.84
N GLY A 13 30.61 21.44 -36.13
CA GLY A 13 31.19 20.75 -34.98
C GLY A 13 30.21 20.62 -33.82
N VAL A 14 29.30 19.67 -33.92
CA VAL A 14 28.41 19.25 -32.85
C VAL A 14 28.67 17.77 -32.63
N ASN A 15 29.24 17.48 -31.47
CA ASN A 15 29.69 16.16 -31.06
C ASN A 15 28.55 15.14 -31.23
N ALA A 16 28.69 14.22 -32.19
CA ALA A 16 27.73 13.15 -32.43
C ALA A 16 27.44 12.32 -31.16
N SER A 17 28.41 12.26 -30.24
CA SER A 17 28.26 11.63 -28.93
C SER A 17 27.17 12.29 -28.05
N ILE A 18 26.98 13.60 -28.11
CA ILE A 18 26.00 14.33 -27.26
C ILE A 18 24.57 14.06 -27.75
N VAL A 19 24.37 13.97 -29.07
CA VAL A 19 23.06 13.67 -29.67
C VAL A 19 22.70 12.20 -29.42
N GLU A 20 23.63 11.27 -29.60
CA GLU A 20 23.44 9.85 -29.29
C GLU A 20 23.20 9.61 -27.79
N GLN A 21 23.92 10.32 -26.90
CA GLN A 21 23.70 10.27 -25.45
C GLN A 21 22.33 10.81 -25.05
N SER A 22 21.85 11.86 -25.71
CA SER A 22 20.52 12.44 -25.45
C SER A 22 19.40 11.52 -25.93
N LEU A 23 19.58 10.84 -27.07
CA LEU A 23 18.63 9.85 -27.59
C LEU A 23 18.61 8.58 -26.72
N GLN A 24 19.76 8.13 -26.20
CA GLN A 24 19.83 7.05 -25.21
C GLN A 24 19.13 7.42 -23.91
N LYS A 25 19.29 8.66 -23.44
CA LYS A 25 18.61 9.16 -22.22
C LYS A 25 17.08 9.16 -22.39
N ILE A 26 16.57 9.58 -23.54
CA ILE A 26 15.13 9.55 -23.86
C ILE A 26 14.62 8.10 -23.96
N ARG A 27 15.40 7.20 -24.57
CA ARG A 27 15.05 5.77 -24.68
C ARG A 27 15.04 5.04 -23.33
N ASN A 28 15.91 5.43 -22.40
CA ASN A 28 15.93 4.86 -21.06
C ASN A 28 14.82 5.44 -20.17
N GLN A 29 14.39 6.68 -20.42
CA GLN A 29 13.30 7.30 -19.68
C GLN A 29 11.95 6.59 -19.93
N SER A 30 11.70 6.10 -21.15
CA SER A 30 10.47 5.36 -21.47
C SER A 30 10.43 3.95 -20.88
N LEU A 31 11.59 3.33 -20.61
CA LEU A 31 11.66 2.01 -19.98
C LEU A 31 11.29 2.05 -18.48
N ILE A 32 11.58 3.15 -17.78
CA ILE A 32 11.28 3.30 -16.34
C ILE A 32 9.77 3.45 -16.09
N TYR A 33 9.01 4.03 -17.03
CA TYR A 33 7.54 4.09 -16.92
C TYR A 33 6.84 2.77 -17.27
N ALA A 34 7.48 1.90 -18.06
CA ALA A 34 6.91 0.61 -18.46
C ALA A 34 7.11 -0.50 -17.41
N SER A 35 8.04 -0.34 -16.47
CA SER A 35 8.40 -1.37 -15.48
C SER A 35 7.62 -1.28 -14.18
N ARG A 36 6.31 -1.01 -14.24
CA ARG A 36 5.43 -1.32 -13.10
C ARG A 36 5.08 -2.81 -13.18
N SER A 37 6.07 -3.64 -12.89
CA SER A 37 5.94 -5.09 -12.88
C SER A 37 4.97 -5.49 -11.78
N TYR A 38 3.72 -5.76 -12.12
CA TYR A 38 2.90 -6.64 -11.30
C TYR A 38 3.62 -7.99 -11.26
N SER A 39 3.87 -8.52 -10.06
CA SER A 39 4.62 -9.76 -9.87
C SER A 39 4.01 -10.88 -10.73
N ALA A 40 4.80 -11.40 -11.67
CA ALA A 40 4.34 -12.31 -12.73
C ALA A 40 4.11 -13.77 -12.26
N ALA A 41 4.21 -14.04 -10.95
CA ALA A 41 3.97 -15.35 -10.38
C ALA A 41 2.61 -15.38 -9.68
N SER A 42 1.54 -15.59 -10.44
CA SER A 42 0.20 -15.83 -9.88
C SER A 42 0.16 -17.21 -9.24
N LYS A 43 0.49 -17.29 -7.94
CA LYS A 43 0.26 -18.51 -7.16
C LYS A 43 -1.24 -18.65 -6.94
N GLU A 44 -1.82 -19.75 -7.40
CA GLU A 44 -3.21 -20.08 -7.10
C GLU A 44 -3.35 -20.27 -5.59
N MET A 45 -4.16 -19.42 -4.95
CA MET A 45 -4.38 -19.42 -3.51
C MET A 45 -5.81 -19.00 -3.23
N THR A 46 -6.33 -19.37 -2.05
CA THR A 46 -7.66 -18.91 -1.66
C THR A 46 -7.63 -17.41 -1.32
N VAL A 47 -8.76 -16.73 -1.45
CA VAL A 47 -8.87 -15.29 -1.09
C VAL A 47 -8.45 -15.06 0.37
N ARG A 48 -8.75 -16.01 1.26
CA ARG A 48 -8.33 -15.96 2.66
C ARG A 48 -6.81 -16.01 2.80
N ASP A 49 -6.15 -16.91 2.08
CA ASP A 49 -4.69 -17.04 2.14
C ASP A 49 -4.00 -15.81 1.53
N ALA A 50 -4.59 -15.23 0.48
CA ALA A 50 -4.10 -13.99 -0.11
C ALA A 50 -4.19 -12.81 0.87
N LEU A 51 -5.32 -12.64 1.56
CA LEU A 51 -5.49 -11.61 2.58
C LEU A 51 -4.53 -11.82 3.75
N ASN A 52 -4.37 -13.07 4.21
CA ASN A 52 -3.44 -13.40 5.28
C ASN A 52 -1.98 -13.08 4.89
N SER A 53 -1.58 -13.42 3.66
CA SER A 53 -0.25 -13.10 3.13
C SER A 53 -0.02 -11.60 3.04
N ALA A 54 -1.04 -10.82 2.65
CA ALA A 54 -0.93 -9.36 2.55
C ALA A 54 -0.82 -8.71 3.94
N LEU A 55 -1.61 -9.18 4.91
CA LEU A 55 -1.51 -8.72 6.30
C LEU A 55 -0.15 -9.05 6.91
N ASP A 56 0.35 -10.26 6.64
CA ASP A 56 1.65 -10.69 7.12
C ASP A 56 2.79 -9.83 6.55
N GLU A 57 2.73 -9.48 5.26
CA GLU A 57 3.71 -8.60 4.61
C GLU A 57 3.71 -7.21 5.27
N GLU A 58 2.53 -6.58 5.44
CA GLU A 58 2.41 -5.26 6.06
C GLU A 58 2.85 -5.25 7.53
N MET A 59 2.49 -6.29 8.31
CA MET A 59 2.93 -6.43 9.70
C MET A 59 4.43 -6.68 9.82
N SER A 60 5.04 -7.35 8.84
CA SER A 60 6.49 -7.55 8.80
C SER A 60 7.25 -6.27 8.44
N ALA A 61 6.67 -5.42 7.59
CA ALA A 61 7.28 -4.21 7.08
C ALA A 61 7.21 -3.04 8.09
N ASP A 62 6.10 -2.89 8.82
CA ASP A 62 5.92 -1.78 9.77
C ASP A 62 5.60 -2.29 11.18
N PRO A 63 6.48 -2.02 12.18
CA PRO A 63 6.24 -2.43 13.56
C PRO A 63 5.05 -1.73 14.23
N LYS A 64 4.52 -0.65 13.64
CA LYS A 64 3.35 0.09 14.13
C LYS A 64 2.02 -0.52 13.71
N VAL A 65 2.05 -1.52 12.83
CA VAL A 65 0.85 -2.23 12.37
C VAL A 65 0.50 -3.33 13.38
N PHE A 66 -0.75 -3.29 13.83
CA PHE A 66 -1.32 -4.31 14.71
C PHE A 66 -2.75 -4.63 14.29
N VAL A 67 -3.21 -5.84 14.59
CA VAL A 67 -4.51 -6.35 14.20
C VAL A 67 -5.37 -6.54 15.44
N MET A 68 -6.65 -6.18 15.34
CA MET A 68 -7.63 -6.32 16.42
C MET A 68 -8.98 -6.74 15.86
N GLY A 69 -9.63 -7.72 16.49
CA GLY A 69 -10.91 -8.25 16.03
C GLY A 69 -11.38 -9.44 16.84
N GLU A 70 -12.57 -9.93 16.51
CA GLU A 70 -13.23 -11.04 17.22
C GLU A 70 -12.77 -12.43 16.73
N GLU A 71 -12.40 -12.53 15.45
CA GLU A 71 -11.99 -13.78 14.79
C GLU A 71 -10.77 -13.47 13.91
N ILE A 72 -9.59 -13.44 14.55
CA ILE A 72 -8.38 -12.99 13.88
C ILE A 72 -7.80 -14.10 13.00
N THR A 73 -7.17 -13.69 11.92
CA THR A 73 -6.55 -14.57 10.92
C THR A 73 -5.63 -15.62 11.55
N LYS A 74 -5.87 -16.89 11.22
CA LYS A 74 -5.14 -18.05 11.78
C LYS A 74 -3.63 -17.92 11.56
N GLY A 75 -2.86 -18.04 12.66
CA GLY A 75 -1.40 -18.07 12.65
C GLY A 75 -0.68 -16.74 12.89
N LEU A 76 -1.38 -15.59 12.86
CA LEU A 76 -0.77 -14.29 13.14
C LEU A 76 -0.43 -14.11 14.62
N LEU A 77 -1.29 -14.59 15.52
CA LEU A 77 -1.07 -14.52 16.97
C LEU A 77 0.20 -15.28 17.38
N GLU A 78 0.45 -16.45 16.79
CA GLU A 78 1.66 -17.25 17.04
C GLU A 78 2.93 -16.56 16.53
N LYS A 79 2.83 -15.82 15.42
CA LYS A 79 3.97 -15.18 14.76
C LYS A 79 4.36 -13.84 15.40
N TYR A 80 3.38 -13.02 15.78
CA TYR A 80 3.60 -11.65 16.25
C TYR A 80 3.28 -11.43 17.74
N GLY A 81 2.66 -12.40 18.38
CA GLY A 81 2.33 -12.36 19.80
C GLY A 81 1.13 -11.47 20.14
N PRO A 82 0.71 -11.49 21.42
CA PRO A 82 -0.49 -10.81 21.90
C PRO A 82 -0.37 -9.28 21.94
N GLU A 83 0.85 -8.73 21.80
CA GLU A 83 1.04 -7.28 21.75
C GLU A 83 0.58 -6.66 20.42
N ARG A 84 0.58 -7.46 19.34
CA ARG A 84 0.23 -6.99 17.99
C ARG A 84 -1.02 -7.63 17.41
N VAL A 85 -1.56 -8.63 18.07
CA VAL A 85 -2.75 -9.37 17.66
C VAL A 85 -3.65 -9.46 18.88
N VAL A 86 -4.71 -8.66 18.89
CA VAL A 86 -5.55 -8.45 20.08
C VAL A 86 -6.96 -8.96 19.82
N ASP A 87 -7.35 -10.01 20.55
CA ASP A 87 -8.72 -10.50 20.57
C ASP A 87 -9.62 -9.50 21.28
N THR A 88 -10.72 -9.11 20.64
CA THR A 88 -11.66 -8.13 21.16
C THR A 88 -13.02 -8.76 21.46
N PRO A 89 -13.75 -8.29 22.49
CA PRO A 89 -15.12 -8.73 22.75
C PRO A 89 -16.07 -8.31 21.61
N ILE A 90 -17.30 -8.87 21.61
CA ILE A 90 -18.41 -8.62 20.64
C ILE A 90 -18.99 -7.20 20.79
N THR A 91 -18.13 -6.18 20.83
CA THR A 91 -18.51 -4.79 21.01
C THR A 91 -17.73 -3.94 20.03
N GLU A 92 -18.26 -3.88 18.82
CA GLU A 92 -17.63 -3.28 17.64
C GLU A 92 -17.37 -1.79 17.82
N ALA A 93 -18.27 -1.09 18.52
CA ALA A 93 -18.09 0.32 18.84
C ALA A 93 -16.90 0.56 19.81
N GLY A 94 -16.63 -0.38 20.71
CA GLY A 94 -15.58 -0.24 21.72
C GLY A 94 -14.20 -0.36 21.11
N PHE A 95 -13.94 -1.47 20.42
CA PHE A 95 -12.63 -1.72 19.84
C PHE A 95 -12.36 -0.81 18.63
N ALA A 96 -13.37 -0.45 17.84
CA ALA A 96 -13.16 0.50 16.75
C ALA A 96 -12.84 1.93 17.25
N GLY A 97 -13.42 2.35 18.38
CA GLY A 97 -13.06 3.62 19.02
C GLY A 97 -11.59 3.63 19.47
N ILE A 98 -11.12 2.53 20.05
CA ILE A 98 -9.71 2.33 20.44
C ILE A 98 -8.82 2.35 19.19
N GLY A 99 -9.22 1.68 18.11
CA GLY A 99 -8.51 1.71 16.82
C GLY A 99 -8.38 3.13 16.26
N VAL A 100 -9.47 3.91 16.24
CA VAL A 100 -9.39 5.32 15.82
C VAL A 100 -8.44 6.12 16.71
N GLY A 101 -8.51 5.94 18.04
CA GLY A 101 -7.59 6.58 18.99
C GLY A 101 -6.11 6.21 18.74
N ALA A 102 -5.82 4.92 18.51
CA ALA A 102 -4.48 4.45 18.20
C ALA A 102 -3.96 5.03 16.87
N ALA A 103 -4.83 5.16 15.86
CA ALA A 103 -4.50 5.83 14.60
C ALA A 103 -4.18 7.31 14.80
N TYR A 104 -4.91 8.01 15.68
CA TYR A 104 -4.60 9.38 16.07
C TYR A 104 -3.24 9.52 16.74
N HIS A 105 -2.80 8.51 17.50
CA HIS A 105 -1.46 8.45 18.09
C HIS A 105 -0.36 8.00 17.11
N GLY A 106 -0.68 7.76 15.84
CA GLY A 106 0.28 7.41 14.79
C GLY A 106 0.59 5.92 14.67
N LEU A 107 -0.17 5.06 15.34
CA LEU A 107 -0.18 3.62 15.08
C LEU A 107 -1.03 3.30 13.86
N ARG A 108 -0.93 2.08 13.33
CA ARG A 108 -1.65 1.64 12.13
C ARG A 108 -2.53 0.43 12.45
N PRO A 109 -3.68 0.62 13.11
CA PRO A 109 -4.56 -0.47 13.48
C PRO A 109 -5.29 -1.05 12.26
N VAL A 110 -5.34 -2.37 12.17
CA VAL A 110 -6.20 -3.12 11.27
C VAL A 110 -7.33 -3.72 12.10
N VAL A 111 -8.56 -3.28 11.84
CA VAL A 111 -9.75 -3.68 12.59
C VAL A 111 -10.55 -4.69 11.77
N GLU A 112 -10.66 -5.92 12.25
CA GLU A 112 -11.45 -6.98 11.60
C GLU A 112 -12.83 -7.13 12.25
N PHE A 113 -13.88 -7.10 11.42
CA PHE A 113 -15.26 -7.38 11.84
C PHE A 113 -15.67 -8.76 11.35
N MET A 114 -16.41 -9.52 12.18
CA MET A 114 -16.94 -10.84 11.81
C MET A 114 -17.80 -10.78 10.54
N THR A 115 -18.60 -9.72 10.39
CA THR A 115 -19.36 -9.41 9.16
C THR A 115 -19.60 -7.92 9.07
N PHE A 116 -19.66 -7.38 7.85
CA PHE A 116 -19.85 -5.94 7.62
C PHE A 116 -21.15 -5.37 8.22
N ASN A 117 -22.17 -6.18 8.48
CA ASN A 117 -23.41 -5.75 9.16
C ASN A 117 -23.12 -5.04 10.50
N PHE A 118 -22.12 -5.50 11.24
CA PHE A 118 -21.78 -4.92 12.54
C PHE A 118 -21.03 -3.58 12.45
N SER A 119 -20.45 -3.27 11.29
CA SER A 119 -19.83 -1.95 11.04
C SER A 119 -20.84 -0.81 11.13
N MET A 120 -22.15 -1.10 10.98
CA MET A 120 -23.19 -0.09 11.12
C MET A 120 -23.22 0.53 12.51
N GLN A 121 -22.89 -0.23 13.57
CA GLN A 121 -22.77 0.27 14.94
C GLN A 121 -21.61 1.28 15.08
N VAL A 122 -20.62 1.15 14.21
CA VAL A 122 -19.35 1.89 14.24
C VAL A 122 -19.34 3.07 13.26
N ARG A 123 -20.43 3.29 12.51
CA ARG A 123 -20.53 4.32 11.47
C ARG A 123 -20.03 5.70 11.90
N VAL A 124 -20.28 6.07 13.15
CA VAL A 124 -19.84 7.35 13.74
C VAL A 124 -18.31 7.46 13.74
N TYR A 125 -17.61 6.39 14.14
CA TYR A 125 -16.15 6.31 14.14
C TYR A 125 -15.55 6.16 12.74
N LEU A 126 -16.29 5.62 11.77
CA LEU A 126 -15.81 5.52 10.40
C LEU A 126 -15.93 6.86 9.64
N PHE A 127 -17.02 7.60 9.87
CA PHE A 127 -17.38 8.76 9.04
C PHE A 127 -16.98 10.11 9.63
N LEU A 128 -16.98 10.27 10.97
CA LEU A 128 -16.70 11.56 11.59
C LEU A 128 -15.22 11.93 11.83
N PRO A 129 -14.24 11.00 12.01
CA PRO A 129 -12.88 11.44 12.32
C PRO A 129 -12.22 12.21 11.15
N PHE A 130 -12.74 12.07 9.92
CA PHE A 130 -12.26 12.82 8.76
C PHE A 130 -12.96 14.18 8.56
N ARG A 131 -14.12 14.41 9.18
CA ARG A 131 -14.90 15.65 8.99
C ARG A 131 -14.47 16.79 9.92
N SER A 132 -13.89 16.47 11.08
CA SER A 132 -13.45 17.49 12.06
C SER A 132 -12.11 18.15 11.68
N ILE A 133 -11.27 17.48 10.87
CA ILE A 133 -9.96 18.00 10.45
C ILE A 133 -10.10 19.15 9.42
N TYR A 134 -11.21 19.24 8.67
CA TYR A 134 -11.43 20.30 7.67
C TYR A 134 -11.99 21.62 8.23
N ILE A 135 -12.31 21.72 9.53
CA ILE A 135 -12.86 22.95 10.14
C ILE A 135 -11.81 23.65 11.04
N LYS A 136 -10.61 23.08 11.17
CA LYS A 136 -9.53 23.62 12.03
C LYS A 136 -8.17 23.69 11.33
N ALA A 137 -8.16 23.88 10.02
CA ALA A 137 -6.99 24.31 9.25
C ALA A 137 -7.24 25.70 8.66
#